data_AF-A0A9D1SIR4-F1
#
_entry.id   AF-A0A9D1SIR4-F1
#
_cell.length_a   1.000
_cell.length_b   1.000
_cell.length_c   1.000
_cell.angle_alpha   90.00
_cell.angle_beta   90.00
_cell.angle_gamma   90.00
#
_symmetry.space_group_name_H-M   'P 1'
#
loop_
_entity.id
_entity.type
_entity.pdbx_description
1 polymer ?
#
loop_
_entity_poly.entity_id
_entity_poly.type
_entity_poly.pdbx_seq_one_letter_code
_entity_poly.pdbx_strand_id
1 'polypeptide(L)'
;MRMFYELKGRLRALVKLMVLAVAAATLFVCGCTQTEFYKDEKISVSVADSVFFTAEGAAGKVERGEDFTVTLNMHAGYVPVSCDYSEYTITDAGEGRYELTLEGVVRPSRVTVTSVRVQEEEIIPEKMCKIIYDFNDGSGVTAEEQYTLSSHIRPNTLVWTGEREGYTLLGWNTAADGSGMHTGIGSRVTVEDGGTLTLYAEWAEQLPEDDFLYRTLPDGTAELYGYRGSGDAEYFTIPSHMGGRLVTSIASSLTLNMPCGSLTSRVLVLPLGVTSVNGAAFENAAFEEMYYFDTLQTVSSTAFSQNVGTYHINAATPPRLQAGNYNARFADNLDIIIGAQNSKKLIFFSGCSLAYGLCSPLVAEQFKEYTVVNAGLNGEFNALFQLQCMLPYITEGDVLVHAPEQMNPYQFLASLRVDGRVFAMAEGNYDLLANADFSYCDRFFAAWEMYCNLRADQPEGDYSQSTGMFNYYGDYAEERPYDEAAESSRDVTYSQGWGFDMSLLTPQNIAALASVYDEFTARRAKVYFSWAPVNEQSDGNEDIYAAARQFEEELGRLLVPYGYKIISRATDYIWKGRYFYDTDYHLNDLGAVLRTEQLIKDLKEAGI
;
A
#
# COMPACT_ATOMS: atom_id res chain seq x y z
N MET A 1 -31.39 16.80 4.78
CA MET A 1 -31.55 15.34 4.51
C MET A 1 -32.63 14.68 5.38
N ARG A 2 -33.77 15.36 5.65
CA ARG A 2 -34.96 14.81 6.35
C ARG A 2 -36.27 15.00 5.58
N MET A 3 -36.18 15.44 4.31
CA MET A 3 -37.32 15.77 3.45
C MET A 3 -37.43 14.84 2.22
N PHE A 4 -36.54 13.83 2.10
CA PHE A 4 -36.58 12.79 1.07
C PHE A 4 -37.21 11.47 1.55
N TYR A 5 -37.43 11.32 2.86
CA TYR A 5 -38.01 10.10 3.46
C TYR A 5 -39.54 10.11 3.54
N GLU A 6 -40.22 11.26 3.43
CA GLU A 6 -41.70 11.32 3.49
C GLU A 6 -42.40 11.17 2.12
N LEU A 7 -41.69 11.25 0.98
CA LEU A 7 -42.30 11.06 -0.34
C LEU A 7 -42.33 9.59 -0.83
N LYS A 8 -41.49 8.69 -0.29
CA LYS A 8 -41.53 7.25 -0.64
C LYS A 8 -42.70 6.49 0.00
N GLY A 9 -43.27 7.02 1.09
CA GLY A 9 -44.40 6.40 1.80
C GLY A 9 -45.75 6.55 1.10
N ARG A 10 -45.95 7.58 0.27
CA ARG A 10 -47.24 7.86 -0.41
C ARG A 10 -47.37 7.27 -1.81
N LEU A 11 -46.27 6.81 -2.43
CA LEU A 11 -46.31 6.16 -3.75
C LEU A 11 -46.58 4.64 -3.66
N ARG A 12 -46.24 3.99 -2.54
CA ARG A 12 -46.52 2.55 -2.30
C ARG A 12 -47.99 2.24 -2.00
N ALA A 13 -48.80 3.23 -1.62
CA ALA A 13 -50.24 3.05 -1.36
C ALA A 13 -51.12 3.17 -2.62
N LEU A 14 -50.66 3.87 -3.67
CA LEU A 14 -51.44 4.06 -4.91
C LEU A 14 -51.33 2.90 -5.91
N VAL A 15 -50.23 2.13 -5.88
CA VAL A 15 -50.05 0.97 -6.78
C VAL A 15 -50.79 -0.28 -6.27
N LYS A 16 -50.98 -0.42 -4.95
CA LYS A 16 -51.74 -1.53 -4.35
C LYS A 16 -53.26 -1.43 -4.54
N LEU A 17 -53.82 -0.25 -4.87
CA LEU A 17 -55.27 -0.09 -5.10
C LEU A 17 -55.69 -0.25 -6.57
N MET A 18 -54.77 -0.20 -7.54
CA MET A 18 -55.10 -0.36 -8.97
C MET A 18 -54.98 -1.79 -9.51
N VAL A 19 -54.36 -2.72 -8.78
CA VAL A 19 -54.26 -4.13 -9.19
C VAL A 19 -55.44 -4.98 -8.68
N LEU A 20 -56.21 -4.49 -7.71
CA LEU A 20 -57.35 -5.20 -7.12
C LEU A 20 -58.71 -4.98 -7.82
N ALA A 21 -58.79 -4.09 -8.83
CA ALA A 21 -60.05 -3.76 -9.49
C ALA A 21 -60.25 -4.37 -10.90
N VAL A 22 -59.26 -5.09 -11.46
CA VAL A 22 -59.37 -5.69 -12.81
C VAL A 22 -59.47 -7.22 -12.79
N ALA A 23 -59.29 -7.88 -11.65
CA ALA A 23 -59.37 -9.34 -11.53
C ALA A 23 -60.74 -9.89 -11.08
N ALA A 24 -61.79 -9.06 -11.03
CA ALA A 24 -63.11 -9.43 -10.48
C ALA A 24 -64.22 -9.62 -11.54
N ALA A 25 -63.90 -9.71 -12.83
CA ALA A 25 -64.90 -9.87 -13.88
C ALA A 25 -64.45 -10.86 -14.98
N THR A 26 -64.27 -12.13 -14.63
CA THR A 26 -64.37 -13.28 -15.56
C THR A 26 -64.34 -14.60 -14.78
N LEU A 27 -65.40 -14.85 -14.01
CA LEU A 27 -65.78 -16.19 -13.56
C LEU A 27 -67.05 -16.55 -14.31
N PHE A 28 -66.99 -17.50 -15.27
CA PHE A 28 -68.07 -18.47 -15.49
C PHE A 28 -67.62 -19.64 -16.38
N VAL A 29 -67.73 -20.83 -15.79
CA VAL A 29 -67.93 -22.18 -16.38
C VAL A 29 -66.80 -22.79 -17.22
N CYS A 30 -66.03 -23.67 -16.57
CA CYS A 30 -66.07 -25.10 -16.89
C CYS A 30 -65.53 -25.89 -15.70
N GLY A 31 -66.41 -26.63 -15.03
CA GLY A 31 -66.02 -27.55 -13.98
C GLY A 31 -65.48 -28.83 -14.58
N CYS A 32 -64.29 -29.24 -14.12
CA CYS A 32 -63.87 -30.64 -14.03
C CYS A 32 -63.10 -30.80 -12.71
N THR A 33 -63.79 -31.40 -11.75
CA THR A 33 -63.32 -32.34 -10.70
C THR A 33 -61.96 -32.09 -10.03
N GLN A 34 -62.06 -31.87 -8.72
CA GLN A 34 -61.04 -32.04 -7.69
C GLN A 34 -60.23 -33.35 -7.78
N THR A 35 -59.04 -33.26 -7.16
CA THR A 35 -58.27 -34.30 -6.45
C THR A 35 -57.61 -35.40 -7.28
N GLU A 36 -56.27 -35.29 -7.44
CA GLU A 36 -55.28 -36.36 -7.16
C GLU A 36 -53.83 -35.90 -7.45
N PHE A 37 -53.26 -34.98 -6.67
CA PHE A 37 -51.80 -34.75 -6.57
C PHE A 37 -51.62 -34.06 -5.21
N TYR A 38 -51.18 -34.67 -4.10
CA TYR A 38 -49.93 -35.38 -3.83
C TYR A 38 -50.21 -36.51 -2.82
N LYS A 39 -49.75 -37.72 -3.11
CA LYS A 39 -49.83 -38.91 -2.21
C LYS A 39 -48.60 -39.08 -1.32
N ASP A 40 -47.60 -38.20 -1.44
CA ASP A 40 -46.42 -38.23 -0.58
C ASP A 40 -46.72 -37.51 0.74
N GLU A 41 -46.63 -38.23 1.87
CA GLU A 41 -46.73 -37.65 3.22
C GLU A 41 -45.60 -36.65 3.49
N LYS A 42 -44.46 -36.83 2.81
CA LYS A 42 -43.28 -35.98 2.94
C LYS A 42 -43.10 -35.01 1.77
N ILE A 43 -42.86 -33.76 2.11
CA ILE A 43 -42.69 -32.61 1.22
C ILE A 43 -41.21 -32.31 1.02
N SER A 44 -40.80 -32.14 -0.24
CA SER A 44 -39.42 -31.78 -0.59
C SER A 44 -39.16 -30.30 -0.39
N VAL A 45 -38.06 -29.98 0.28
CA VAL A 45 -37.58 -28.61 0.50
C VAL A 45 -36.11 -28.52 0.13
N SER A 46 -35.71 -27.40 -0.45
CA SER A 46 -34.30 -27.09 -0.71
C SER A 46 -34.00 -25.62 -0.52
N VAL A 47 -32.86 -25.29 0.07
CA VAL A 47 -32.25 -23.97 0.02
C VAL A 47 -31.40 -23.87 -1.25
N ALA A 48 -31.54 -22.79 -2.00
CA ALA A 48 -30.76 -22.53 -3.19
C ALA A 48 -29.32 -22.20 -2.82
N ASP A 49 -28.38 -22.68 -3.63
CA ASP A 49 -26.97 -22.34 -3.50
C ASP A 49 -26.79 -20.82 -3.59
N SER A 50 -25.87 -20.30 -2.78
CA SER A 50 -25.43 -18.91 -2.81
C SER A 50 -23.91 -18.91 -2.71
N VAL A 51 -23.27 -17.89 -3.28
CA VAL A 51 -21.83 -17.70 -3.14
C VAL A 51 -21.41 -17.14 -1.78
N PHE A 52 -22.37 -16.68 -0.97
CA PHE A 52 -22.07 -16.09 0.33
C PHE A 52 -21.99 -17.11 1.46
N PHE A 53 -22.41 -18.36 1.23
CA PHE A 53 -22.40 -19.40 2.25
C PHE A 53 -22.39 -20.81 1.66
N THR A 54 -21.98 -21.78 2.48
CA THR A 54 -22.31 -23.19 2.25
C THR A 54 -23.46 -23.61 3.16
N ALA A 55 -24.34 -24.48 2.68
CA ALA A 55 -25.50 -24.93 3.44
C ALA A 55 -25.41 -26.43 3.79
N GLU A 56 -25.41 -26.74 5.09
CA GLU A 56 -25.50 -28.12 5.59
C GLU A 56 -26.96 -28.56 5.68
N GLY A 57 -27.27 -29.69 5.05
CA GLY A 57 -28.66 -30.15 4.95
C GLY A 57 -29.51 -29.33 3.97
N ALA A 58 -28.87 -28.70 2.97
CA ALA A 58 -29.50 -27.79 2.01
C ALA A 58 -30.73 -28.35 1.27
N ALA A 59 -30.93 -29.67 1.24
CA ALA A 59 -32.15 -30.27 0.69
C ALA A 59 -32.61 -31.47 1.53
N GLY A 60 -33.93 -31.62 1.67
CA GLY A 60 -34.51 -32.68 2.48
C GLY A 60 -36.00 -32.90 2.23
N LYS A 61 -36.56 -33.84 2.99
CA LYS A 61 -37.99 -34.17 2.99
C LYS A 61 -38.55 -34.08 4.40
N VAL A 62 -39.66 -33.40 4.57
CA VAL A 62 -40.27 -33.02 5.86
C VAL A 62 -41.74 -33.42 5.84
N GLU A 63 -42.31 -33.86 6.97
CA GLU A 63 -43.75 -34.16 7.04
C GLU A 63 -44.56 -32.89 6.83
N ARG A 64 -45.73 -33.02 6.21
CA ARG A 64 -46.58 -31.86 5.92
C ARG A 64 -46.96 -31.11 7.20
N GLY A 65 -46.57 -29.84 7.28
CA GLY A 65 -46.85 -28.94 8.41
C GLY A 65 -45.75 -28.91 9.46
N GLU A 66 -44.69 -29.71 9.33
CA GLU A 66 -43.49 -29.64 10.18
C GLU A 66 -42.50 -28.60 9.65
N ASP A 67 -41.55 -28.24 10.51
CA ASP A 67 -40.49 -27.27 10.20
C ASP A 67 -39.32 -27.92 9.45
N PHE A 68 -38.55 -27.10 8.74
CA PHE A 68 -37.33 -27.51 8.07
C PHE A 68 -36.17 -26.59 8.42
N THR A 69 -35.14 -27.13 9.06
CA THR A 69 -33.96 -26.35 9.50
C THR A 69 -32.74 -26.70 8.67
N VAL A 70 -32.00 -25.66 8.26
CA VAL A 70 -30.72 -25.74 7.54
C VAL A 70 -29.69 -24.89 8.28
N THR A 71 -28.45 -25.36 8.35
CA THR A 71 -27.33 -24.55 8.85
C THR A 71 -26.63 -23.88 7.67
N LEU A 72 -26.52 -22.55 7.72
CA LEU A 72 -25.79 -21.72 6.77
C LEU A 72 -24.42 -21.39 7.38
N ASN A 73 -23.35 -21.84 6.75
CA ASN A 73 -21.98 -21.48 7.09
C ASN A 73 -21.56 -20.31 6.19
N MET A 74 -21.64 -19.09 6.71
CA MET A 74 -21.38 -17.86 5.96
C MET A 74 -19.89 -17.64 5.73
N HIS A 75 -19.54 -17.12 4.55
CA HIS A 75 -18.21 -16.54 4.34
C HIS A 75 -18.03 -15.31 5.22
N ALA A 76 -16.79 -15.09 5.65
CA ALA A 76 -16.50 -14.04 6.61
C ALA A 76 -16.91 -12.65 6.11
N GLY A 77 -17.48 -11.83 7.00
CA GLY A 77 -18.01 -10.51 6.66
C GLY A 77 -19.38 -10.51 5.97
N TYR A 78 -20.06 -11.66 5.83
CA TYR A 78 -21.42 -11.74 5.31
C TYR A 78 -22.39 -12.38 6.32
N VAL A 79 -23.63 -11.90 6.32
CA VAL A 79 -24.72 -12.43 7.17
C VAL A 79 -26.01 -12.62 6.38
N PRO A 80 -26.82 -13.64 6.71
CA PRO A 80 -28.13 -13.83 6.09
C PRO A 80 -29.14 -12.88 6.73
N VAL A 81 -29.88 -12.12 5.91
CA VAL A 81 -30.85 -11.11 6.38
C VAL A 81 -32.30 -11.47 6.12
N SER A 82 -32.57 -12.29 5.11
CA SER A 82 -33.93 -12.74 4.79
C SER A 82 -33.93 -13.97 3.90
N CYS A 83 -35.09 -14.60 3.72
CA CYS A 83 -35.32 -15.53 2.62
C CYS A 83 -36.68 -15.27 1.93
N ASP A 84 -36.92 -15.90 0.77
CA ASP A 84 -38.16 -15.77 -0.01
C ASP A 84 -39.31 -16.69 0.46
N TYR A 85 -39.09 -17.46 1.54
CA TYR A 85 -40.14 -18.22 2.22
C TYR A 85 -40.92 -17.31 3.19
N SER A 86 -42.23 -17.55 3.37
CA SER A 86 -43.10 -16.60 4.06
C SER A 86 -42.95 -16.57 5.57
N GLU A 87 -42.81 -17.74 6.21
CA GLU A 87 -42.72 -17.87 7.67
C GLU A 87 -41.41 -18.57 8.00
N TYR A 88 -40.44 -17.84 8.54
CA TYR A 88 -39.11 -18.37 8.82
C TYR A 88 -38.47 -17.65 10.02
N THR A 89 -37.47 -18.31 10.60
CA THR A 89 -36.58 -17.73 11.60
C THR A 89 -35.12 -17.94 11.17
N ILE A 90 -34.29 -16.93 11.42
CA ILE A 90 -32.83 -16.99 11.27
C ILE A 90 -32.23 -16.73 12.65
N THR A 91 -31.46 -17.69 13.16
CA THR A 91 -30.81 -17.59 14.47
C THR A 91 -29.29 -17.62 14.28
N ASP A 92 -28.59 -16.67 14.88
CA ASP A 92 -27.13 -16.69 14.95
C ASP A 92 -26.66 -17.82 15.88
N ALA A 93 -25.92 -18.78 15.33
CA ALA A 93 -25.37 -19.92 16.05
C ALA A 93 -23.89 -19.71 16.44
N GLY A 94 -23.32 -18.54 16.16
CA GLY A 94 -21.93 -18.18 16.42
C GLY A 94 -20.96 -18.63 15.32
N GLU A 95 -19.76 -18.03 15.30
CA GLU A 95 -18.66 -18.41 14.39
C GLU A 95 -19.05 -18.40 12.90
N GLY A 96 -19.88 -17.45 12.48
CA GLY A 96 -20.37 -17.33 11.10
C GLY A 96 -21.44 -18.35 10.71
N ARG A 97 -21.95 -19.13 11.67
CA ARG A 97 -23.03 -20.10 11.45
C ARG A 97 -24.38 -19.52 11.80
N TYR A 98 -25.37 -19.77 10.94
CA TYR A 98 -26.75 -19.37 11.15
C TYR A 98 -27.69 -20.56 10.94
N GLU A 99 -28.70 -20.69 11.80
CA GLU A 99 -29.79 -21.66 11.60
C GLU A 99 -30.97 -20.96 10.93
N LEU A 100 -31.27 -21.37 9.70
CA LEU A 100 -32.49 -20.98 8.98
C LEU A 100 -33.55 -22.07 9.21
N THR A 101 -34.64 -21.73 9.88
CA THR A 101 -35.81 -22.61 10.06
C THR A 101 -36.98 -22.09 9.24
N LEU A 102 -37.48 -22.92 8.33
CA LEU A 102 -38.70 -22.67 7.56
C LEU A 102 -39.88 -23.28 8.30
N GLU A 103 -40.84 -22.45 8.69
CA GLU A 103 -41.92 -22.87 9.58
C GLU A 103 -43.10 -23.46 8.79
N GLY A 104 -43.64 -24.57 9.30
CA GLY A 104 -44.90 -25.17 8.84
C GLY A 104 -44.95 -25.47 7.34
N VAL A 105 -44.01 -26.27 6.83
CA VAL A 105 -43.88 -26.53 5.39
C VAL A 105 -45.08 -27.35 4.87
N VAL A 106 -45.91 -26.75 4.02
CA VAL A 106 -47.13 -27.39 3.47
C VAL A 106 -47.10 -27.66 1.97
N ARG A 107 -46.05 -27.22 1.26
CA ARG A 107 -45.87 -27.45 -0.18
C ARG A 107 -44.38 -27.52 -0.53
N PRO A 108 -44.01 -28.18 -1.64
CA PRO A 108 -42.63 -28.17 -2.10
C PRO A 108 -42.12 -26.73 -2.29
N SER A 109 -40.93 -26.46 -1.78
CA SER A 109 -40.35 -25.11 -1.75
C SER A 109 -38.86 -25.16 -2.11
N ARG A 110 -38.45 -24.26 -2.98
CA ARG A 110 -37.05 -23.90 -3.19
C ARG A 110 -36.87 -22.49 -2.64
N VAL A 111 -35.99 -22.34 -1.66
CA VAL A 111 -35.84 -21.11 -0.87
C VAL A 111 -34.54 -20.41 -1.23
N THR A 112 -34.61 -19.12 -1.53
CA THR A 112 -33.45 -18.26 -1.78
C THR A 112 -33.17 -17.42 -0.53
N VAL A 113 -31.93 -17.42 -0.07
CA VAL A 113 -31.49 -16.60 1.07
C VAL A 113 -30.83 -15.32 0.54
N THR A 114 -31.22 -14.18 1.10
CA THR A 114 -30.57 -12.89 0.87
C THR A 114 -29.53 -12.65 1.95
N SER A 115 -28.30 -12.37 1.54
CA SER A 115 -27.19 -12.06 2.44
C SER A 115 -26.67 -10.66 2.17
N VAL A 116 -26.08 -10.03 3.19
CA VAL A 116 -25.45 -8.71 3.05
C VAL A 116 -24.07 -8.73 3.67
N ARG A 117 -23.19 -7.87 3.15
CA ARG A 117 -21.90 -7.60 3.77
C ARG A 117 -22.13 -6.83 5.08
N VAL A 118 -21.47 -7.27 6.15
CA VAL A 118 -21.33 -6.51 7.39
C VAL A 118 -20.11 -5.62 7.23
N GLN A 119 -20.32 -4.31 7.26
CA GLN A 119 -19.23 -3.35 7.39
C GLN A 119 -19.13 -2.99 8.87
N GLU A 120 -18.08 -3.44 9.53
CA GLU A 120 -17.71 -2.87 10.83
C GLU A 120 -16.89 -1.60 10.57
N GLU A 121 -17.29 -0.48 11.19
CA GLU A 121 -16.44 0.70 11.20
C GLU A 121 -15.21 0.37 12.05
N GLU A 122 -14.03 0.36 11.41
CA GLU A 122 -12.78 0.26 12.14
C GLU A 122 -12.57 1.55 12.94
N ILE A 123 -12.73 1.46 14.26
CA ILE A 123 -12.45 2.59 15.15
C ILE A 123 -10.95 2.64 15.39
N ILE A 124 -10.25 3.50 14.65
CA ILE A 124 -8.86 3.84 14.95
C ILE A 124 -8.86 4.70 16.22
N PRO A 125 -8.24 4.25 17.33
CA PRO A 125 -8.18 5.05 18.55
C PRO A 125 -7.48 6.37 18.28
N GLU A 126 -8.12 7.48 18.62
CA GLU A 126 -7.49 8.80 18.54
C GLU A 126 -6.34 8.86 19.54
N LYS A 127 -5.12 8.90 19.03
CA LYS A 127 -3.90 9.06 19.82
C LYS A 127 -3.42 10.50 19.73
N MET A 128 -2.78 10.96 20.80
CA MET A 128 -2.24 12.32 20.87
C MET A 128 -0.77 12.25 21.23
N CYS A 129 0.05 13.13 20.68
CA CYS A 129 1.43 13.27 21.13
C CYS A 129 1.90 14.73 21.02
N LYS A 130 3.05 15.01 21.62
CA LYS A 130 3.70 16.32 21.56
C LYS A 130 5.13 16.18 21.04
N ILE A 131 5.56 17.13 20.22
CA ILE A 131 6.96 17.29 19.84
C ILE A 131 7.43 18.68 20.27
N ILE A 132 8.58 18.71 20.94
CA ILE A 132 9.32 19.92 21.28
C ILE A 132 10.49 20.01 20.31
N TYR A 133 10.62 21.15 19.63
CA TYR A 133 11.70 21.41 18.69
C TYR A 133 12.66 22.42 19.32
N ASP A 134 13.84 21.95 19.70
CA ASP A 134 14.96 22.77 20.09
C ASP A 134 15.79 23.09 18.85
N PHE A 135 15.94 24.38 18.52
CA PHE A 135 16.70 24.80 17.35
C PHE A 135 18.23 24.77 17.58
N ASN A 136 18.67 24.30 18.76
CA ASN A 136 20.06 24.33 19.21
C ASN A 136 20.62 25.76 19.05
N ASP A 137 21.78 25.91 18.42
CA ASP A 137 22.42 27.19 18.13
C ASP A 137 21.84 27.91 16.88
N GLY A 138 20.74 27.39 16.32
CA GLY A 138 20.04 27.99 15.20
C GLY A 138 19.22 29.22 15.57
N SER A 139 18.75 29.94 14.55
CA SER A 139 17.92 31.14 14.75
C SER A 139 16.54 30.81 15.31
N GLY A 140 16.02 31.65 16.19
CA GLY A 140 14.69 31.47 16.80
C GLY A 140 14.73 30.97 18.24
N VAL A 141 13.61 30.43 18.70
CA VAL A 141 13.42 29.88 20.06
C VAL A 141 12.65 28.58 19.95
N THR A 142 12.81 27.69 20.94
CA THR A 142 12.14 26.38 21.00
C THR A 142 10.65 26.47 20.63
N ALA A 143 10.20 25.56 19.76
CA ALA A 143 8.80 25.42 19.35
C ALA A 143 8.17 24.17 19.97
N GLU A 144 6.84 24.16 20.12
CA GLU A 144 6.10 22.99 20.58
C GLU A 144 4.88 22.77 19.69
N GLU A 145 4.69 21.53 19.22
CA GLU A 145 3.56 21.13 18.39
C GLU A 145 2.84 19.94 19.01
N GLN A 146 1.51 19.94 18.94
CA GLN A 146 0.67 18.83 19.36
C GLN A 146 0.04 18.18 18.13
N TYR A 147 0.06 16.86 18.11
CA TYR A 147 -0.44 16.08 16.98
C TYR A 147 -1.53 15.13 17.42
N THR A 148 -2.59 15.06 16.61
CA THR A 148 -3.61 14.01 16.65
C THR A 148 -3.28 12.98 15.59
N LEU A 149 -3.05 11.73 16.01
CA LEU A 149 -2.63 10.63 15.14
C LEU A 149 -3.85 9.82 14.69
N SER A 150 -4.75 10.47 13.94
CA SER A 150 -5.99 9.88 13.44
C SER A 150 -5.86 9.38 12.00
N SER A 151 -5.31 10.22 11.10
CA SER A 151 -5.07 9.88 9.69
C SER A 151 -3.76 9.12 9.47
N HIS A 152 -2.73 9.49 10.22
CA HIS A 152 -1.39 8.92 10.17
C HIS A 152 -0.95 8.59 11.60
N ILE A 153 -0.33 7.42 11.79
CA ILE A 153 0.00 6.93 13.12
C ILE A 153 1.37 7.42 13.62
N ARG A 154 2.13 8.15 12.79
CA ARG A 154 3.37 8.83 13.14
C ARG A 154 3.30 10.27 12.60
N PRO A 155 3.60 11.29 13.41
CA PRO A 155 3.58 12.68 12.97
C PRO A 155 4.78 13.02 12.08
N ASN A 156 4.57 13.95 11.14
CA ASN A 156 5.64 14.59 10.39
C ASN A 156 6.33 15.67 11.24
N THR A 157 7.64 15.81 11.08
CA THR A 157 8.42 16.86 11.75
C THR A 157 8.07 18.25 11.22
N LEU A 158 8.31 19.27 12.04
CA LEU A 158 8.10 20.68 11.67
C LEU A 158 8.93 21.02 10.42
N VAL A 159 8.26 21.55 9.39
CA VAL A 159 8.92 22.15 8.24
C VAL A 159 9.48 23.50 8.65
N TRP A 160 10.76 23.51 9.05
CA TRP A 160 11.46 24.69 9.50
C TRP A 160 12.82 24.81 8.80
N THR A 161 13.08 25.97 8.22
CA THR A 161 14.27 26.24 7.40
C THR A 161 15.13 27.35 8.02
N GLY A 162 15.27 27.35 9.35
CA GLY A 162 16.04 28.39 10.04
C GLY A 162 17.53 28.38 9.71
N GLU A 163 18.24 29.36 10.25
CA GLU A 163 19.60 29.68 9.85
C GLU A 163 20.56 29.61 11.03
N ARG A 164 21.79 29.18 10.76
CA ARG A 164 22.92 29.24 11.67
C ARG A 164 24.14 29.66 10.85
N GLU A 165 24.75 30.79 11.20
CA GLU A 165 25.87 31.36 10.43
C GLU A 165 27.03 30.36 10.32
N GLY A 166 27.43 30.03 9.08
CA GLY A 166 28.47 29.04 8.80
C GLY A 166 28.02 27.57 8.84
N TYR A 167 26.72 27.28 8.93
CA TYR A 167 26.20 25.92 9.00
C TYR A 167 25.00 25.69 8.07
N THR A 168 24.83 24.45 7.64
CA THR A 168 23.66 23.98 6.87
C THR A 168 22.85 23.02 7.73
N LEU A 169 21.53 23.23 7.79
CA LEU A 169 20.61 22.37 8.51
C LEU A 169 20.52 21.00 7.82
N LEU A 170 20.89 19.93 8.52
CA LEU A 170 20.75 18.54 8.05
C LEU A 170 19.37 17.97 8.37
N GLY A 171 18.76 18.41 9.47
CA GLY A 171 17.46 17.93 9.92
C GLY A 171 17.29 18.06 11.42
N TRP A 172 16.66 17.06 12.01
CA TRP A 172 16.42 16.92 13.44
C TRP A 172 17.17 15.73 13.99
N ASN A 173 17.47 15.75 15.29
CA ASN A 173 18.08 14.65 16.02
C ASN A 173 17.35 14.44 17.35
N THR A 174 17.27 13.19 17.81
CA THR A 174 16.68 12.86 19.12
C THR A 174 17.59 13.15 20.31
N ALA A 175 18.85 13.54 20.07
CA ALA A 175 19.78 14.02 21.08
C ALA A 175 20.43 15.36 20.67
N ALA A 176 20.64 16.25 21.63
CA ALA A 176 21.18 17.60 21.39
C ALA A 176 22.58 17.61 20.77
N ASP A 177 23.39 16.60 21.08
CA ASP A 177 24.77 16.45 20.62
C ASP A 177 24.91 15.70 19.29
N GLY A 178 23.78 15.34 18.65
CA GLY A 178 23.77 14.59 17.39
C GLY A 178 23.93 13.08 17.53
N SER A 179 24.14 12.55 18.76
CA SER A 179 24.37 11.10 18.98
C SER A 179 23.11 10.23 18.85
N GLY A 180 21.94 10.86 18.76
CA GLY A 180 20.66 10.20 18.63
C GLY A 180 20.35 9.79 17.20
N MET A 181 19.11 9.37 16.99
CA MET A 181 18.56 9.10 15.66
C MET A 181 18.33 10.41 14.91
N HIS A 182 18.89 10.51 13.71
CA HIS A 182 18.61 11.55 12.72
C HIS A 182 17.18 11.42 12.19
N THR A 183 16.56 12.55 11.83
CA THR A 183 15.26 12.60 11.16
C THR A 183 15.21 13.81 10.24
N GLY A 184 14.82 13.60 9.00
CA GLY A 184 14.66 14.69 8.03
C GLY A 184 13.54 15.67 8.39
N ILE A 185 13.59 16.84 7.77
CA ILE A 185 12.56 17.88 7.87
C ILE A 185 11.36 17.47 7.02
N GLY A 186 10.17 17.48 7.62
CA GLY A 186 8.97 16.96 6.99
C GLY A 186 8.92 15.42 6.94
N SER A 187 9.90 14.70 7.48
CA SER A 187 9.87 13.23 7.63
C SER A 187 9.11 12.79 8.89
N ARG A 188 8.88 11.49 9.08
CA ARG A 188 8.06 10.96 10.19
C ARG A 188 8.87 10.48 11.38
N VAL A 189 8.37 10.75 12.59
CA VAL A 189 8.96 10.28 13.86
C VAL A 189 8.00 9.40 14.66
N THR A 190 8.56 8.52 15.48
CA THR A 190 7.75 7.73 16.43
C THR A 190 7.68 8.47 17.76
N VAL A 191 6.46 8.72 18.23
CA VAL A 191 6.19 9.25 19.57
C VAL A 191 5.20 8.31 20.25
N GLU A 192 5.44 7.96 21.51
CA GLU A 192 4.49 7.15 22.28
C GLU A 192 3.16 7.91 22.47
N ASP A 193 2.06 7.17 22.60
CA ASP A 193 0.74 7.74 22.84
C ASP A 193 0.69 8.50 24.18
N GLY A 194 0.19 9.73 24.14
CA GLY A 194 0.27 10.70 25.24
C GLY A 194 1.69 11.19 25.55
N GLY A 195 2.69 10.74 24.79
CA GLY A 195 4.10 11.01 25.01
C GLY A 195 4.55 12.39 24.51
N THR A 196 5.78 12.75 24.89
CA THR A 196 6.47 13.94 24.39
C THR A 196 7.85 13.53 23.89
N LEU A 197 8.17 13.89 22.65
CA LEU A 197 9.51 13.77 22.07
C LEU A 197 10.17 15.15 22.00
N THR A 198 11.46 15.24 22.27
CA THR A 198 12.26 16.44 21.96
C THR A 198 13.17 16.15 20.78
N LEU A 199 13.13 17.02 19.79
CA LEU A 199 13.97 17.00 18.61
C LEU A 199 14.88 18.23 18.62
N TYR A 200 16.14 18.04 18.27
CA TYR A 200 17.18 19.06 18.28
C TYR A 200 17.66 19.30 16.85
N ALA A 201 17.77 20.55 16.41
CA ALA A 201 18.25 20.85 15.07
C ALA A 201 19.70 20.36 14.87
N GLU A 202 19.92 19.61 13.80
CA GLU A 202 21.20 19.01 13.45
C GLU A 202 21.87 19.80 12.32
N TRP A 203 23.14 20.18 12.51
CA TRP A 203 23.83 21.14 11.65
C TRP A 203 25.15 20.57 11.14
N ALA A 204 25.43 20.74 9.84
CA ALA A 204 26.75 20.52 9.27
C ALA A 204 27.48 21.86 9.11
N GLU A 205 28.72 21.94 9.56
CA GLU A 205 29.58 23.10 9.30
C GLU A 205 29.83 23.23 7.79
N GLN A 206 29.70 24.46 7.29
CA GLN A 206 29.99 24.79 5.89
C GLN A 206 31.49 24.87 5.69
N LEU A 207 31.96 24.44 4.51
CA LEU A 207 33.35 24.66 4.13
C LEU A 207 33.65 26.17 4.03
N PRO A 208 34.90 26.61 4.28
CA PRO A 208 35.24 28.03 4.25
C PRO A 208 34.90 28.67 2.89
N GLU A 209 34.31 29.88 2.88
CA GLU A 209 34.05 30.62 1.63
C GLU A 209 35.33 30.80 0.81
N ASP A 210 36.47 30.99 1.48
CA ASP A 210 37.77 31.13 0.83
C ASP A 210 38.19 29.89 0.03
N ASP A 211 37.58 28.73 0.22
CA ASP A 211 37.82 27.53 -0.57
C ASP A 211 37.06 27.53 -1.90
N PHE A 212 36.19 28.51 -2.16
CA PHE A 212 35.34 28.54 -3.35
C PHE A 212 35.58 29.78 -4.22
N LEU A 213 35.34 29.60 -5.52
CA LEU A 213 35.24 30.64 -6.52
C LEU A 213 33.78 30.77 -6.96
N TYR A 214 33.28 32.00 -6.99
CA TYR A 214 31.90 32.27 -7.35
C TYR A 214 31.77 33.47 -8.29
N ARG A 215 30.65 33.51 -9.03
CA ARG A 215 30.23 34.68 -9.81
C ARG A 215 28.82 35.10 -9.40
N THR A 216 28.54 36.39 -9.53
CA THR A 216 27.19 36.92 -9.30
C THR A 216 26.34 36.68 -10.54
N LEU A 217 25.17 36.08 -10.35
CA LEU A 217 24.16 35.88 -11.37
C LEU A 217 23.32 37.16 -11.58
N PRO A 218 22.60 37.28 -12.71
CA PRO A 218 21.79 38.48 -13.02
C PRO A 218 20.72 38.82 -11.99
N ASP A 219 20.24 37.82 -11.24
CA ASP A 219 19.25 37.96 -10.16
C ASP A 219 19.87 38.38 -8.81
N GLY A 220 21.19 38.56 -8.76
CA GLY A 220 21.94 38.95 -7.56
C GLY A 220 22.43 37.79 -6.70
N THR A 221 22.09 36.54 -7.05
CA THR A 221 22.53 35.33 -6.35
C THR A 221 23.95 34.91 -6.79
N ALA A 222 24.51 33.88 -6.16
CA ALA A 222 25.83 33.35 -6.45
C ALA A 222 25.79 31.98 -7.13
N GLU A 223 26.65 31.79 -8.12
CA GLU A 223 26.96 30.48 -8.70
C GLU A 223 28.41 30.11 -8.38
N LEU A 224 28.62 28.92 -7.81
CA LEU A 224 29.96 28.38 -7.54
C LEU A 224 30.52 27.73 -8.80
N TYR A 225 31.73 28.11 -9.20
CA TYR A 225 32.35 27.57 -10.42
C TYR A 225 33.74 26.95 -10.23
N GLY A 226 34.29 26.99 -9.02
CA GLY A 226 35.55 26.34 -8.72
C GLY A 226 35.75 26.11 -7.22
N TYR A 227 36.34 24.96 -6.88
CA TYR A 227 36.84 24.64 -5.54
C TYR A 227 38.37 24.73 -5.54
N ARG A 228 38.92 25.40 -4.53
CA ARG A 228 40.36 25.62 -4.32
C ARG A 228 40.82 25.26 -2.91
N GLY A 229 39.97 24.60 -2.12
CA GLY A 229 40.27 24.20 -0.76
C GLY A 229 41.25 23.04 -0.65
N SER A 230 41.48 22.63 0.60
CA SER A 230 42.60 21.74 0.95
C SER A 230 42.38 20.26 0.65
N GLY A 231 41.16 19.83 0.31
CA GLY A 231 40.83 18.44 -0.03
C GLY A 231 39.58 17.95 0.69
N ASP A 232 39.59 16.69 1.09
CA ASP A 232 38.41 16.03 1.66
C ASP A 232 37.99 16.56 3.04
N ALA A 233 36.70 16.44 3.31
CA ALA A 233 36.07 16.75 4.58
C ALA A 233 35.12 15.62 4.99
N GLU A 234 34.78 15.56 6.28
CA GLU A 234 33.77 14.61 6.79
C GLU A 234 32.41 14.86 6.11
N TYR A 235 31.99 16.11 6.10
CA TYR A 235 30.90 16.63 5.27
C TYR A 235 31.46 17.64 4.28
N PHE A 236 31.32 17.38 2.98
CA PHE A 236 31.59 18.35 1.94
C PHE A 236 30.38 19.29 1.82
N THR A 237 30.28 20.23 2.76
CA THR A 237 29.13 21.14 2.87
C THR A 237 29.36 22.41 2.08
N ILE A 238 28.52 22.62 1.06
CA ILE A 238 28.56 23.84 0.24
C ILE A 238 28.12 25.06 1.07
N PRO A 239 28.83 26.19 0.99
CA PRO A 239 28.42 27.43 1.65
C PRO A 239 27.04 27.90 1.20
N SER A 240 26.19 28.34 2.13
CA SER A 240 24.87 28.91 1.77
C SER A 240 24.99 30.31 1.18
N HIS A 241 26.07 31.02 1.49
CA HIS A 241 26.35 32.36 0.98
C HIS A 241 27.79 32.49 0.49
N MET A 242 28.00 33.38 -0.48
CA MET A 242 29.32 33.80 -0.96
C MET A 242 29.38 35.32 -1.07
N GLY A 243 30.21 35.96 -0.25
CA GLY A 243 30.31 37.41 -0.19
C GLY A 243 28.95 38.09 0.04
N GLY A 244 28.13 37.51 0.92
CA GLY A 244 26.79 37.99 1.28
C GLY A 244 25.68 37.68 0.26
N ARG A 245 25.93 36.86 -0.77
CA ARG A 245 24.92 36.45 -1.75
C ARG A 245 24.53 35.01 -1.55
N LEU A 246 23.24 34.71 -1.59
CA LEU A 246 22.72 33.35 -1.53
C LEU A 246 23.29 32.52 -2.68
N VAL A 247 23.82 31.34 -2.37
CA VAL A 247 24.27 30.37 -3.37
C VAL A 247 23.07 29.61 -3.89
N THR A 248 22.82 29.71 -5.20
CA THR A 248 21.65 29.08 -5.86
C THR A 248 22.03 28.10 -6.96
N SER A 249 23.28 28.13 -7.42
CA SER A 249 23.70 27.32 -8.55
C SER A 249 25.14 26.80 -8.41
N ILE A 250 25.36 25.59 -8.91
CA ILE A 250 26.68 24.96 -9.02
C ILE A 250 27.02 24.78 -10.50
N ALA A 251 28.10 25.40 -10.96
CA ALA A 251 28.52 25.37 -12.36
C ALA A 251 29.28 24.08 -12.72
N SER A 252 29.35 23.80 -14.02
CA SER A 252 30.01 22.64 -14.63
C SER A 252 31.49 22.46 -14.34
N SER A 253 32.14 23.44 -13.71
CA SER A 253 33.58 23.45 -13.48
C SER A 253 34.00 23.38 -12.02
N LEU A 254 33.04 23.21 -11.09
CA LEU A 254 33.30 23.30 -9.65
C LEU A 254 34.51 22.43 -9.23
N THR A 255 34.57 21.17 -9.66
CA THR A 255 35.65 20.24 -9.27
C THR A 255 36.70 19.99 -10.36
N LEU A 256 36.61 20.64 -11.53
CA LEU A 256 37.46 20.31 -12.69
C LEU A 256 38.94 20.71 -12.53
N ASN A 257 39.22 21.85 -11.90
CA ASN A 257 40.57 22.43 -11.82
C ASN A 257 41.03 22.65 -10.37
N MET A 258 40.56 21.82 -9.44
CA MET A 258 40.88 21.97 -8.04
C MET A 258 42.33 21.54 -7.71
N PRO A 259 43.04 22.24 -6.81
CA PRO A 259 44.42 21.92 -6.45
C PRO A 259 44.60 20.52 -5.85
N CYS A 260 43.60 20.01 -5.14
CA CYS A 260 43.61 18.68 -4.53
C CYS A 260 43.42 17.53 -5.55
N GLY A 261 43.10 17.83 -6.80
CA GLY A 261 42.98 16.87 -7.90
C GLY A 261 41.67 16.08 -7.91
N SER A 262 41.34 15.39 -6.81
CA SER A 262 40.10 14.63 -6.63
C SER A 262 39.52 14.82 -5.22
N LEU A 263 38.20 14.60 -5.08
CA LEU A 263 37.52 14.53 -3.78
C LEU A 263 36.93 13.13 -3.58
N THR A 264 37.13 12.58 -2.39
CA THR A 264 36.60 11.30 -1.90
C THR A 264 35.82 11.42 -0.60
N SER A 265 35.42 12.65 -0.26
CA SER A 265 34.55 12.96 0.87
C SER A 265 33.28 12.10 0.79
N ARG A 266 32.88 11.49 1.90
CA ARG A 266 31.77 10.53 1.90
C ARG A 266 30.43 11.21 1.63
N VAL A 267 30.21 12.39 2.22
CA VAL A 267 28.91 13.07 2.23
C VAL A 267 28.99 14.41 1.51
N LEU A 268 28.07 14.66 0.59
CA LEU A 268 27.81 15.98 0.00
C LEU A 268 26.61 16.63 0.70
N VAL A 269 26.72 17.89 1.10
CA VAL A 269 25.60 18.65 1.65
C VAL A 269 25.37 19.91 0.81
N LEU A 270 24.20 19.98 0.16
CA LEU A 270 23.74 21.16 -0.56
C LEU A 270 22.83 22.00 0.34
N PRO A 271 23.12 23.31 0.54
CA PRO A 271 22.28 24.18 1.34
C PRO A 271 20.96 24.48 0.63
N LEU A 272 19.95 24.86 1.43
CA LEU A 272 18.58 25.18 1.01
C LEU A 272 18.48 26.04 -0.27
N GLY A 273 19.38 27.01 -0.43
CA GLY A 273 19.39 27.95 -1.55
C GLY A 273 19.71 27.32 -2.90
N VAL A 274 20.42 26.18 -2.94
CA VAL A 274 20.86 25.55 -4.18
C VAL A 274 19.68 24.92 -4.91
N THR A 275 19.28 25.55 -6.02
CA THR A 275 18.17 25.08 -6.86
C THR A 275 18.65 24.38 -8.14
N SER A 276 19.93 24.55 -8.50
CA SER A 276 20.49 23.97 -9.73
C SER A 276 21.92 23.45 -9.61
N VAL A 277 22.19 22.30 -10.24
CA VAL A 277 23.53 21.71 -10.39
C VAL A 277 23.77 21.36 -11.84
N ASN A 278 24.75 22.01 -12.46
CA ASN A 278 25.08 21.86 -13.87
C ASN A 278 25.92 20.60 -14.13
N GLY A 279 25.95 20.13 -15.39
CA GLY A 279 26.69 18.92 -15.78
C GLY A 279 28.19 19.07 -15.52
N ALA A 280 28.87 18.00 -15.09
CA ALA A 280 30.27 17.95 -14.68
C ALA A 280 30.64 18.78 -13.44
N ALA A 281 29.67 19.31 -12.69
CA ALA A 281 29.93 20.03 -11.44
C ALA A 281 30.83 19.23 -10.47
N PHE A 282 30.51 17.95 -10.29
CA PHE A 282 31.20 17.02 -9.40
C PHE A 282 31.94 15.92 -10.17
N GLU A 283 32.47 16.24 -11.37
CA GLU A 283 33.19 15.27 -12.21
C GLU A 283 34.37 14.61 -11.50
N ASN A 284 35.17 15.38 -10.75
CA ASN A 284 36.34 14.86 -10.03
C ASN A 284 36.04 14.59 -8.54
N ALA A 285 34.77 14.33 -8.20
CA ALA A 285 34.35 13.99 -6.84
C ALA A 285 33.55 12.68 -6.84
N ALA A 286 33.68 11.91 -5.76
CA ALA A 286 32.89 10.73 -5.50
C ALA A 286 32.30 10.82 -4.09
N PHE A 287 30.97 10.76 -4.01
CA PHE A 287 30.21 10.80 -2.75
C PHE A 287 29.39 9.52 -2.62
N GLU A 288 29.25 9.02 -1.40
CA GLU A 288 28.39 7.88 -1.08
C GLU A 288 26.98 8.33 -0.67
N GLU A 289 26.88 9.54 -0.08
CA GLU A 289 25.67 10.08 0.52
C GLU A 289 25.47 11.57 0.17
N MET A 290 24.22 12.00 0.01
CA MET A 290 23.90 13.38 -0.34
C MET A 290 22.69 13.92 0.44
N TYR A 291 22.88 15.07 1.09
CA TYR A 291 21.81 15.87 1.71
C TYR A 291 21.44 17.06 0.82
N TYR A 292 20.14 17.26 0.62
CA TYR A 292 19.61 18.42 -0.08
C TYR A 292 18.15 18.70 0.31
N PHE A 293 17.61 19.82 -0.15
CA PHE A 293 16.23 20.21 0.09
C PHE A 293 15.38 19.99 -1.17
N ASP A 294 14.07 19.84 -0.99
CA ASP A 294 13.10 19.71 -2.08
C ASP A 294 12.96 20.97 -2.97
N THR A 295 13.70 22.04 -2.65
CA THR A 295 13.94 23.23 -3.49
C THR A 295 14.93 22.98 -4.63
N LEU A 296 15.71 21.90 -4.59
CA LEU A 296 16.59 21.51 -5.68
C LEU A 296 15.74 21.08 -6.88
N GLN A 297 15.72 21.86 -7.95
CA GLN A 297 14.82 21.61 -9.09
C GLN A 297 15.53 20.95 -10.27
N THR A 298 16.74 21.42 -10.59
CA THR A 298 17.42 21.01 -11.82
C THR A 298 18.79 20.46 -11.50
N VAL A 299 18.97 19.16 -11.71
CA VAL A 299 20.29 18.53 -11.63
C VAL A 299 20.58 17.85 -12.96
N SER A 300 21.66 18.25 -13.61
CA SER A 300 22.07 17.62 -14.86
C SER A 300 22.35 16.13 -14.66
N SER A 301 21.92 15.30 -15.61
CA SER A 301 22.20 13.85 -15.57
C SER A 301 23.69 13.49 -15.65
N THR A 302 24.56 14.46 -15.95
CA THR A 302 26.02 14.29 -15.92
C THR A 302 26.68 15.12 -14.82
N ALA A 303 25.93 15.57 -13.80
CA ALA A 303 26.47 16.39 -12.72
C ALA A 303 27.55 15.66 -11.90
N PHE A 304 27.45 14.33 -11.80
CA PHE A 304 28.32 13.45 -11.03
C PHE A 304 28.97 12.41 -11.95
N SER A 305 30.22 12.03 -11.67
CA SER A 305 30.91 10.98 -12.41
C SER A 305 30.61 9.56 -11.90
N GLN A 306 30.00 9.47 -10.71
CA GLN A 306 29.58 8.21 -10.07
C GLN A 306 28.19 8.40 -9.45
N ASN A 307 27.42 7.31 -9.37
CA ASN A 307 26.13 7.32 -8.69
C ASN A 307 26.33 7.44 -7.17
N VAL A 308 25.46 8.20 -6.52
CA VAL A 308 25.39 8.29 -5.06
C VAL A 308 24.46 7.18 -4.55
N GLY A 309 24.85 6.49 -3.48
CA GLY A 309 24.08 5.38 -2.94
C GLY A 309 22.89 5.83 -2.09
N THR A 310 23.09 6.85 -1.25
CA THR A 310 22.13 7.27 -0.23
C THR A 310 21.75 8.74 -0.38
N TYR A 311 20.46 9.04 -0.28
CA TYR A 311 19.94 10.39 -0.44
C TYR A 311 19.04 10.79 0.74
N HIS A 312 19.32 11.98 1.29
CA HIS A 312 18.55 12.62 2.35
C HIS A 312 17.90 13.88 1.79
N ILE A 313 16.57 13.91 1.78
CA ILE A 313 15.79 15.04 1.28
C ILE A 313 15.05 15.69 2.44
N ASN A 314 15.29 16.98 2.61
CA ASN A 314 14.55 17.81 3.56
C ASN A 314 13.43 18.58 2.86
N ALA A 315 12.24 18.57 3.45
CA ALA A 315 11.17 19.45 3.02
C ALA A 315 11.48 20.90 3.39
N ALA A 316 11.42 21.79 2.40
CA ALA A 316 11.37 23.24 2.56
C ALA A 316 10.03 23.81 2.07
N THR A 317 9.22 23.00 1.40
CA THR A 317 7.88 23.38 0.92
C THR A 317 6.83 22.39 1.42
N PRO A 318 5.54 22.79 1.51
CA PRO A 318 4.47 21.86 1.86
C PRO A 318 4.38 20.67 0.88
N PRO A 319 3.89 19.50 1.33
CA PRO A 319 3.65 18.37 0.44
C PRO A 319 2.58 18.75 -0.59
N ARG A 320 2.60 18.12 -1.77
CA ARG A 320 1.67 18.46 -2.88
C ARG A 320 0.94 17.25 -3.47
N LEU A 321 1.46 16.05 -3.24
CA LEU A 321 0.91 14.78 -3.71
C LEU A 321 0.21 14.01 -2.59
N GLN A 322 0.48 14.31 -1.32
CA GLN A 322 -0.06 13.61 -0.15
C GLN A 322 -1.58 13.35 -0.21
N ALA A 323 -2.39 14.36 -0.56
CA ALA A 323 -3.85 14.24 -0.60
C ALA A 323 -4.41 13.59 -1.87
N GLY A 324 -3.71 13.69 -3.00
CA GLY A 324 -4.24 13.33 -4.32
C GLY A 324 -3.62 12.09 -4.94
N ASN A 325 -2.46 11.66 -4.44
CA ASN A 325 -1.76 10.49 -4.93
C ASN A 325 -1.94 9.34 -3.92
N TYR A 326 -2.78 8.37 -4.24
CA TYR A 326 -2.98 7.21 -3.36
C TYR A 326 -1.67 6.46 -3.07
N ASN A 327 -0.63 6.59 -3.91
CA ASN A 327 0.67 5.95 -3.67
C ASN A 327 1.47 6.61 -2.52
N ALA A 328 1.13 7.83 -2.11
CA ALA A 328 1.68 8.45 -0.90
C ALA A 328 1.35 7.62 0.37
N ARG A 329 0.36 6.71 0.27
CA ARG A 329 0.07 5.70 1.28
C ARG A 329 1.26 4.81 1.63
N PHE A 330 2.24 4.66 0.75
CA PHE A 330 3.45 3.88 1.04
C PHE A 330 4.08 4.27 2.39
N ALA A 331 4.16 5.57 2.71
CA ALA A 331 4.69 6.04 3.98
C ALA A 331 3.88 5.53 5.19
N ASP A 332 2.55 5.45 5.07
CA ASP A 332 1.71 4.91 6.13
C ASP A 332 1.85 3.39 6.27
N ASN A 333 2.02 2.65 5.17
CA ASN A 333 2.26 1.21 5.23
C ASN A 333 3.57 0.93 6.00
N LEU A 334 4.60 1.75 5.75
CA LEU A 334 5.86 1.66 6.49
C LEU A 334 5.69 2.08 7.96
N ASP A 335 4.83 3.05 8.26
CA ASP A 335 4.52 3.40 9.64
C ASP A 335 3.94 2.23 10.45
N ILE A 336 3.15 1.36 9.84
CA ILE A 336 2.62 0.17 10.54
C ILE A 336 3.80 -0.76 10.90
N ILE A 337 4.72 -0.99 9.97
CA ILE A 337 5.93 -1.81 10.19
C ILE A 337 6.82 -1.19 11.28
N ILE A 338 7.00 0.14 11.24
CA ILE A 338 7.80 0.90 12.21
C ILE A 338 7.10 0.99 13.58
N GLY A 339 5.77 1.05 13.63
CA GLY A 339 5.00 1.03 14.87
C GLY A 339 5.05 -0.34 15.56
N ALA A 340 5.26 -1.40 14.77
CA ALA A 340 5.28 -2.79 15.20
C ALA A 340 6.70 -3.35 15.46
N GLN A 341 7.68 -2.49 15.81
CA GLN A 341 9.05 -2.95 16.13
C GLN A 341 9.13 -3.89 17.34
N ASN A 342 8.16 -3.81 18.25
CA ASN A 342 8.12 -4.62 19.47
C ASN A 342 7.20 -5.84 19.37
N SER A 343 6.68 -6.15 18.19
CA SER A 343 5.83 -7.31 17.91
C SER A 343 6.34 -8.07 16.68
N LYS A 344 5.98 -9.36 16.59
CA LYS A 344 6.18 -10.10 15.35
C LYS A 344 5.25 -9.53 14.29
N LYS A 345 5.72 -9.43 13.06
CA LYS A 345 4.96 -8.90 11.93
C LYS A 345 4.69 -10.01 10.92
N LEU A 346 3.46 -10.05 10.41
CA LEU A 346 3.09 -10.85 9.25
C LEU A 346 2.82 -9.88 8.10
N ILE A 347 3.83 -9.69 7.26
CA ILE A 347 3.89 -8.69 6.20
C ILE A 347 3.53 -9.37 4.89
N PHE A 348 2.47 -8.90 4.25
CA PHE A 348 2.08 -9.30 2.91
C PHE A 348 2.57 -8.26 1.92
N PHE A 349 3.37 -8.68 0.92
CA PHE A 349 3.92 -7.79 -0.09
C PHE A 349 3.53 -8.25 -1.49
N SER A 350 3.11 -7.29 -2.33
CA SER A 350 2.82 -7.45 -3.75
C SER A 350 2.56 -6.07 -4.38
N GLY A 351 2.11 -6.05 -5.63
CA GLY A 351 1.49 -4.89 -6.27
C GLY A 351 0.05 -4.62 -5.81
N CYS A 352 -0.74 -4.04 -6.70
CA CYS A 352 -2.13 -3.65 -6.41
C CYS A 352 -3.02 -4.88 -6.19
N SER A 353 -2.70 -6.03 -6.76
CA SER A 353 -3.45 -7.26 -6.53
C SER A 353 -3.65 -7.60 -5.05
N LEU A 354 -2.70 -7.27 -4.16
CA LEU A 354 -2.81 -7.51 -2.72
C LEU A 354 -3.41 -6.31 -1.97
N ALA A 355 -3.14 -5.08 -2.41
CA ALA A 355 -3.82 -3.89 -1.90
C ALA A 355 -5.36 -4.06 -1.98
N TYR A 356 -5.84 -4.65 -3.08
CA TYR A 356 -7.24 -5.00 -3.30
C TYR A 356 -7.57 -6.46 -2.93
N GLY A 357 -6.59 -7.32 -2.66
CA GLY A 357 -6.82 -8.77 -2.57
C GLY A 357 -6.86 -9.34 -1.16
N LEU A 358 -6.63 -8.54 -0.13
CA LEU A 358 -6.53 -9.02 1.24
C LEU A 358 -7.61 -8.40 2.14
N CYS A 359 -8.16 -9.23 3.02
CA CYS A 359 -8.95 -8.80 4.15
C CYS A 359 -8.13 -9.04 5.42
N SER A 360 -7.25 -8.10 5.76
CA SER A 360 -6.31 -8.23 6.86
C SER A 360 -6.95 -8.47 8.23
N PRO A 361 -8.13 -7.93 8.57
CA PRO A 361 -8.82 -8.28 9.82
C PRO A 361 -9.03 -9.79 9.98
N LEU A 362 -9.41 -10.51 8.90
CA LEU A 362 -9.59 -11.96 8.94
C LEU A 362 -8.28 -12.70 9.21
N VAL A 363 -7.16 -12.18 8.69
CA VAL A 363 -5.85 -12.73 9.01
C VAL A 363 -5.50 -12.47 10.48
N ALA A 364 -5.70 -11.25 10.96
CA ALA A 364 -5.39 -10.85 12.33
C ALA A 364 -6.19 -11.66 13.38
N GLU A 365 -7.43 -12.02 13.07
CA GLU A 365 -8.25 -12.90 13.92
C GLU A 365 -7.64 -14.31 14.08
N GLN A 366 -6.99 -14.82 13.04
CA GLN A 366 -6.43 -16.16 12.99
C GLN A 366 -4.98 -16.23 13.49
N PHE A 367 -4.23 -15.14 13.35
CA PHE A 367 -2.79 -15.04 13.63
C PHE A 367 -2.51 -13.96 14.69
N LYS A 368 -3.11 -14.10 15.87
CA LYS A 368 -3.15 -13.08 16.94
C LYS A 368 -1.78 -12.70 17.52
N GLU A 369 -0.77 -13.54 17.32
CA GLU A 369 0.60 -13.31 17.74
C GLU A 369 1.38 -12.37 16.80
N TYR A 370 0.83 -12.07 15.62
CA TYR A 370 1.42 -11.16 14.64
C TYR A 370 0.65 -9.85 14.54
N THR A 371 1.38 -8.75 14.37
CA THR A 371 0.84 -7.56 13.73
C THR A 371 0.77 -7.81 12.23
N VAL A 372 -0.45 -7.85 11.69
CA VAL A 372 -0.68 -8.02 10.26
C VAL A 372 -0.44 -6.70 9.53
N VAL A 373 0.29 -6.76 8.40
CA VAL A 373 0.55 -5.60 7.55
C VAL A 373 0.30 -5.97 6.10
N ASN A 374 -0.63 -5.28 5.44
CA ASN A 374 -0.77 -5.30 3.99
C ASN A 374 0.14 -4.20 3.41
N ALA A 375 1.31 -4.61 2.93
CA ALA A 375 2.25 -3.73 2.24
C ALA A 375 2.04 -3.75 0.71
N GLY A 376 0.92 -4.27 0.21
CA GLY A 376 0.53 -4.17 -1.18
C GLY A 376 0.22 -2.72 -1.58
N LEU A 377 0.66 -2.31 -2.77
CA LEU A 377 0.37 -0.96 -3.28
C LEU A 377 0.16 -0.93 -4.78
N ASN A 378 1.22 -0.70 -5.56
CA ASN A 378 1.19 -0.64 -7.02
C ASN A 378 2.35 -1.46 -7.56
N GLY A 379 2.02 -2.44 -8.41
CA GLY A 379 3.02 -3.37 -8.92
C GLY A 379 4.04 -2.73 -9.86
N GLU A 380 3.70 -1.62 -10.51
CA GLU A 380 4.58 -0.96 -11.52
C GLU A 380 5.68 -0.08 -10.92
N PHE A 381 5.83 -0.10 -9.60
CA PHE A 381 6.76 0.72 -8.87
C PHE A 381 7.95 -0.16 -8.46
N ASN A 382 9.11 0.46 -8.27
CA ASN A 382 10.34 -0.27 -7.96
C ASN A 382 10.16 -1.11 -6.67
N ALA A 383 10.05 -2.44 -6.83
CA ALA A 383 9.82 -3.36 -5.72
C ALA A 383 11.07 -3.51 -4.83
N LEU A 384 12.27 -3.38 -5.41
CA LEU A 384 13.53 -3.39 -4.65
C LEU A 384 13.54 -2.23 -3.65
N PHE A 385 13.21 -1.01 -4.10
CA PHE A 385 13.07 0.15 -3.22
C PHE A 385 12.09 -0.13 -2.08
N GLN A 386 10.89 -0.63 -2.39
CA GLN A 386 9.86 -0.89 -1.38
C GLN A 386 10.31 -1.91 -0.33
N LEU A 387 10.93 -3.02 -0.77
CA LEU A 387 11.47 -4.06 0.11
C LEU A 387 12.63 -3.53 0.96
N GLN A 388 13.54 -2.75 0.37
CA GLN A 388 14.67 -2.14 1.09
C GLN A 388 14.19 -1.17 2.17
N CYS A 389 13.15 -0.37 1.92
CA CYS A 389 12.57 0.51 2.94
C CYS A 389 12.07 -0.26 4.18
N MET A 390 11.68 -1.54 4.04
CA MET A 390 11.21 -2.36 5.16
C MET A 390 12.36 -2.95 5.97
N LEU A 391 13.49 -3.27 5.34
CA LEU A 391 14.60 -4.04 5.93
C LEU A 391 15.12 -3.51 7.28
N PRO A 392 15.30 -2.19 7.50
CA PRO A 392 15.76 -1.67 8.79
C PRO A 392 14.84 -2.01 9.97
N TYR A 393 13.59 -2.33 9.66
CA TYR A 393 12.50 -2.52 10.61
C TYR A 393 12.10 -4.00 10.76
N ILE A 394 12.85 -4.90 10.14
CA ILE A 394 12.65 -6.34 10.24
C ILE A 394 13.44 -6.90 11.42
N THR A 395 12.76 -7.72 12.20
CA THR A 395 13.20 -8.28 13.48
C THR A 395 12.98 -9.79 13.51
N GLU A 396 13.56 -10.44 14.51
CA GLU A 396 13.47 -11.90 14.64
C GLU A 396 12.03 -12.38 14.79
N GLY A 397 11.66 -13.38 13.99
CA GLY A 397 10.34 -13.99 14.01
C GLY A 397 9.29 -13.29 13.14
N ASP A 398 9.66 -12.21 12.44
CA ASP A 398 8.81 -11.65 11.39
C ASP A 398 8.66 -12.60 10.21
N VAL A 399 7.56 -12.45 9.47
CA VAL A 399 7.24 -13.25 8.29
C VAL A 399 6.90 -12.30 7.14
N LEU A 400 7.61 -12.46 6.02
CA LEU A 400 7.27 -11.85 4.74
C LEU A 400 6.60 -12.89 3.84
N VAL A 401 5.40 -12.57 3.36
CA VAL A 401 4.68 -13.34 2.34
C VAL A 401 4.63 -12.50 1.07
N HIS A 402 5.47 -12.85 0.09
CA HIS A 402 5.48 -12.19 -1.20
C HIS A 402 4.55 -12.93 -2.18
N ALA A 403 3.60 -12.20 -2.76
CA ALA A 403 2.63 -12.74 -3.71
C ALA A 403 2.68 -11.98 -5.03
N PRO A 404 3.78 -12.08 -5.81
CA PRO A 404 4.03 -11.20 -6.95
C PRO A 404 2.99 -11.36 -8.06
N GLU A 405 2.66 -10.24 -8.70
CA GLU A 405 1.90 -10.19 -9.95
C GLU A 405 2.72 -10.84 -11.08
N GLN A 406 2.21 -11.93 -11.65
CA GLN A 406 2.96 -12.92 -12.45
C GLN A 406 3.39 -12.42 -13.83
N MET A 407 2.99 -11.21 -14.21
CA MET A 407 3.43 -10.52 -15.43
C MET A 407 4.14 -9.20 -15.14
N ASN A 408 4.33 -8.85 -13.88
CA ASN A 408 4.90 -7.56 -13.52
C ASN A 408 6.42 -7.64 -13.38
N PRO A 409 7.20 -6.98 -14.26
CA PRO A 409 8.65 -7.08 -14.24
C PRO A 409 9.28 -6.48 -12.98
N TYR A 410 8.64 -5.53 -12.31
CA TYR A 410 9.17 -4.97 -11.07
C TYR A 410 9.07 -5.97 -9.92
N GLN A 411 7.98 -6.74 -9.85
CA GLN A 411 7.76 -7.71 -8.76
C GLN A 411 8.72 -8.91 -8.82
N PHE A 412 9.30 -9.18 -9.98
CA PHE A 412 10.37 -10.19 -10.15
C PHE A 412 11.77 -9.58 -10.28
N LEU A 413 11.93 -8.29 -9.98
CA LEU A 413 13.19 -7.53 -10.14
C LEU A 413 13.81 -7.61 -11.55
N ALA A 414 13.01 -7.91 -12.57
CA ALA A 414 13.41 -7.83 -13.97
C ALA A 414 13.57 -6.37 -14.45
N SER A 415 12.94 -5.43 -13.75
CA SER A 415 13.12 -3.99 -13.92
C SER A 415 13.38 -3.35 -12.56
N LEU A 416 14.49 -2.63 -12.45
CA LEU A 416 14.86 -1.80 -11.30
C LEU A 416 14.68 -0.31 -11.58
N ARG A 417 13.84 0.04 -12.58
CA ARG A 417 13.68 1.43 -13.00
C ARG A 417 13.19 2.30 -11.83
N VAL A 418 13.95 3.35 -11.53
CA VAL A 418 13.54 4.45 -10.65
C VAL A 418 12.98 5.57 -11.53
N ASP A 419 11.79 6.06 -11.20
CA ASP A 419 11.17 7.23 -11.82
C ASP A 419 10.51 8.12 -10.76
N GLY A 420 9.90 9.23 -11.17
CA GLY A 420 9.32 10.22 -10.25
C GLY A 420 8.30 9.66 -9.25
N ARG A 421 7.75 8.47 -9.51
CA ARG A 421 6.79 7.81 -8.62
C ARG A 421 7.42 7.32 -7.32
N VAL A 422 8.73 7.02 -7.29
CA VAL A 422 9.45 6.64 -6.07
C VAL A 422 9.47 7.80 -5.06
N PHE A 423 9.76 9.01 -5.53
CA PHE A 423 9.71 10.21 -4.69
C PHE A 423 8.27 10.58 -4.32
N ALA A 424 7.30 10.34 -5.21
CA ALA A 424 5.90 10.56 -4.91
C ALA A 424 5.36 9.62 -3.81
N MET A 425 5.87 8.39 -3.69
CA MET A 425 5.59 7.50 -2.56
C MET A 425 6.20 7.99 -1.25
N ALA A 426 7.39 8.60 -1.33
CA ALA A 426 8.18 9.02 -0.18
C ALA A 426 7.90 10.46 0.28
N GLU A 427 7.08 11.26 -0.43
CA GLU A 427 6.86 12.69 -0.08
C GLU A 427 6.34 12.87 1.36
N GLY A 428 5.52 11.94 1.84
CA GLY A 428 5.02 11.93 3.22
C GLY A 428 6.06 11.49 4.26
N ASN A 429 7.22 10.99 3.84
CA ASN A 429 8.34 10.59 4.71
C ASN A 429 9.63 10.39 3.88
N TYR A 430 10.38 11.46 3.62
CA TYR A 430 11.56 11.39 2.75
C TYR A 430 12.69 10.50 3.30
N ASP A 431 12.73 10.26 4.62
CA ASP A 431 13.73 9.38 5.24
C ASP A 431 13.66 7.94 4.71
N LEU A 432 12.54 7.53 4.11
CA LEU A 432 12.44 6.23 3.43
C LEU A 432 13.42 6.09 2.26
N LEU A 433 13.84 7.19 1.63
CA LEU A 433 14.84 7.17 0.56
C LEU A 433 16.22 6.74 1.08
N ALA A 434 16.57 7.13 2.31
CA ALA A 434 17.85 6.76 2.91
C ALA A 434 17.95 5.26 3.25
N ASN A 435 16.82 4.55 3.29
CA ASN A 435 16.77 3.10 3.54
C ASN A 435 17.04 2.24 2.28
N ALA A 436 17.11 2.85 1.10
CA ALA A 436 17.34 2.16 -0.15
C ALA A 436 18.70 2.51 -0.74
N ASP A 437 19.28 1.55 -1.48
CA ASP A 437 20.52 1.77 -2.23
C ASP A 437 20.18 2.24 -3.64
N PHE A 438 20.71 3.40 -4.05
CA PHE A 438 20.55 3.97 -5.38
C PHE A 438 21.84 3.90 -6.22
N SER A 439 22.89 3.21 -5.75
CA SER A 439 24.16 3.08 -6.46
C SER A 439 24.03 2.48 -7.87
N TYR A 440 23.00 1.64 -8.08
CA TYR A 440 22.68 1.05 -9.38
C TYR A 440 21.93 2.01 -10.33
N CYS A 441 21.53 3.20 -9.88
CA CYS A 441 20.58 4.06 -10.57
C CYS A 441 21.24 5.18 -11.38
N ASP A 442 21.51 4.92 -12.67
CA ASP A 442 22.10 5.91 -13.59
C ASP A 442 21.18 7.11 -13.93
N ARG A 443 19.92 7.07 -13.50
CA ARG A 443 18.89 8.06 -13.87
C ARG A 443 18.18 8.67 -12.67
N PHE A 444 18.80 8.65 -11.49
CA PHE A 444 18.22 9.19 -10.26
C PHE A 444 17.73 10.64 -10.43
N PHE A 445 18.57 11.55 -10.95
CA PHE A 445 18.17 12.94 -11.12
C PHE A 445 17.16 13.19 -12.24
N ALA A 446 17.10 12.32 -13.25
CA ALA A 446 16.01 12.37 -14.23
C ALA A 446 14.67 11.94 -13.58
N ALA A 447 14.70 10.96 -12.68
CA ALA A 447 13.53 10.58 -11.89
C ALA A 447 13.12 11.69 -10.91
N TRP A 448 14.07 12.36 -10.28
CA TRP A 448 13.84 13.54 -9.44
C TRP A 448 13.19 14.69 -10.23
N GLU A 449 13.70 15.02 -11.41
CA GLU A 449 13.11 16.05 -12.28
C GLU A 449 11.67 15.70 -12.68
N MET A 450 11.39 14.42 -12.99
CA MET A 450 10.01 13.96 -13.23
C MET A 450 9.11 14.22 -12.01
N TYR A 451 9.60 13.95 -10.80
CA TYR A 451 8.88 14.21 -9.55
C TYR A 451 8.63 15.72 -9.32
N CYS A 452 9.64 16.56 -9.50
CA CYS A 452 9.48 18.02 -9.42
C CYS A 452 8.39 18.52 -10.37
N ASN A 453 8.37 18.01 -11.61
CA ASN A 453 7.33 18.35 -12.59
C ASN A 453 5.94 17.85 -12.18
N LEU A 454 5.82 16.64 -11.62
CA LEU A 454 4.56 16.13 -11.11
C LEU A 454 3.99 16.99 -9.97
N ARG A 455 4.85 17.57 -9.12
CA ARG A 455 4.44 18.46 -8.02
C ARG A 455 4.10 19.89 -8.47
N ALA A 456 4.77 20.40 -9.50
CA ALA A 456 4.72 21.83 -9.85
C ALA A 456 3.30 22.34 -10.11
N ASP A 457 2.46 21.52 -10.72
CA ASP A 457 1.06 21.87 -11.08
C ASP A 457 0.04 21.56 -9.96
N GLN A 458 0.48 20.97 -8.85
CA GLN A 458 -0.39 20.57 -7.75
C GLN A 458 -0.47 21.68 -6.69
N PRO A 459 -1.63 21.89 -6.04
CA PRO A 459 -1.75 22.84 -4.94
C PRO A 459 -0.90 22.41 -3.74
N GLU A 460 -0.56 23.36 -2.88
CA GLU A 460 0.01 23.06 -1.57
C GLU A 460 -1.00 22.27 -0.73
N GLY A 461 -0.52 21.18 -0.15
CA GLY A 461 -1.24 20.31 0.76
C GLY A 461 -0.70 20.41 2.19
N ASP A 462 -1.15 19.48 3.02
CA ASP A 462 -0.77 19.36 4.43
C ASP A 462 -0.47 17.90 4.75
N TYR A 463 0.51 17.66 5.61
CA TYR A 463 0.91 16.30 6.01
C TYR A 463 -0.17 15.55 6.78
N SER A 464 -1.21 16.22 7.31
CA SER A 464 -2.36 15.59 7.96
C SER A 464 -3.38 15.00 6.98
N GLN A 465 -3.24 15.29 5.67
CA GLN A 465 -4.20 14.86 4.66
C GLN A 465 -4.02 13.38 4.31
N SER A 466 -5.14 12.67 4.23
CA SER A 466 -5.20 11.28 3.80
C SER A 466 -6.32 11.11 2.78
N THR A 467 -6.15 10.17 1.86
CA THR A 467 -7.19 9.83 0.87
C THR A 467 -8.38 9.11 1.49
N GLY A 468 -8.19 8.47 2.65
CA GLY A 468 -9.20 7.63 3.29
C GLY A 468 -9.52 6.32 2.55
N MET A 469 -8.77 6.01 1.48
CA MET A 469 -9.03 4.83 0.63
C MET A 469 -8.53 3.52 1.24
N PHE A 470 -7.71 3.58 2.28
CA PHE A 470 -7.08 2.41 2.90
C PHE A 470 -7.38 2.37 4.39
N ASN A 471 -7.58 1.16 4.91
CA ASN A 471 -7.80 0.92 6.33
C ASN A 471 -6.48 0.92 7.13
N TYR A 472 -6.55 0.65 8.44
CA TYR A 472 -5.35 0.67 9.29
C TYR A 472 -4.31 -0.40 8.92
N TYR A 473 -4.73 -1.52 8.33
CA TYR A 473 -3.83 -2.61 7.91
C TYR A 473 -3.14 -2.34 6.56
N GLY A 474 -3.65 -1.40 5.76
CA GLY A 474 -3.23 -1.15 4.38
C GLY A 474 -4.10 -1.82 3.31
N ASP A 475 -5.27 -2.36 3.66
CA ASP A 475 -6.22 -2.87 2.67
C ASP A 475 -7.02 -1.73 2.05
N TYR A 476 -7.37 -1.86 0.78
CA TYR A 476 -8.33 -0.98 0.12
C TYR A 476 -9.71 -1.08 0.80
N ALA A 477 -10.22 0.06 1.27
CA ALA A 477 -11.37 0.14 2.17
C ALA A 477 -12.69 0.52 1.48
N GLU A 478 -12.65 1.10 0.27
CA GLU A 478 -13.90 1.46 -0.41
C GLU A 478 -14.66 0.22 -0.90
N GLU A 479 -15.99 0.34 -0.98
CA GLU A 479 -16.87 -0.75 -1.40
C GLU A 479 -16.61 -1.16 -2.84
N ARG A 480 -16.43 -2.48 -3.06
CA ARG A 480 -16.24 -3.07 -4.39
C ARG A 480 -17.35 -4.09 -4.63
N PRO A 481 -18.42 -3.69 -5.34
CA PRO A 481 -19.68 -4.41 -5.31
C PRO A 481 -19.62 -5.79 -5.99
N TYR A 482 -20.32 -6.73 -5.37
CA TYR A 482 -20.71 -8.01 -5.94
C TYR A 482 -22.24 -8.07 -6.12
N ASP A 483 -22.71 -8.48 -7.31
CA ASP A 483 -24.14 -8.63 -7.60
C ASP A 483 -24.43 -10.08 -8.01
N GLU A 484 -25.10 -10.80 -7.13
CA GLU A 484 -25.47 -12.20 -7.30
C GLU A 484 -26.48 -12.38 -8.46
N ALA A 485 -27.30 -11.38 -8.77
CA ALA A 485 -28.30 -11.47 -9.84
C ALA A 485 -27.68 -11.44 -11.24
N ALA A 486 -26.49 -10.85 -11.37
CA ALA A 486 -25.75 -10.71 -12.62
C ALA A 486 -24.52 -11.64 -12.70
N GLU A 487 -24.40 -12.57 -11.76
CA GLU A 487 -23.19 -13.34 -11.50
C GLU A 487 -22.57 -13.98 -12.76
N SER A 488 -23.35 -14.75 -13.52
CA SER A 488 -22.83 -15.44 -14.72
C SER A 488 -22.45 -14.48 -15.85
N SER A 489 -23.01 -13.26 -15.87
CA SER A 489 -22.64 -12.24 -16.85
C SER A 489 -21.34 -11.51 -16.50
N ARG A 490 -20.78 -11.75 -15.30
CA ARG A 490 -19.51 -11.18 -14.84
C ARG A 490 -18.31 -12.13 -14.99
N ASP A 491 -18.52 -13.35 -15.49
CA ASP A 491 -17.42 -14.22 -15.94
C ASP A 491 -16.86 -13.68 -17.28
N VAL A 492 -16.21 -12.51 -17.20
CA VAL A 492 -15.67 -11.76 -18.34
C VAL A 492 -14.21 -11.38 -18.09
N THR A 493 -13.53 -10.98 -19.16
CA THR A 493 -12.27 -10.26 -19.04
C THR A 493 -12.54 -8.78 -18.73
N TYR A 494 -11.74 -8.20 -17.82
CA TYR A 494 -11.81 -6.78 -17.48
C TYR A 494 -10.69 -5.97 -18.14
N SER A 495 -9.59 -6.63 -18.52
CA SER A 495 -8.39 -6.01 -19.09
C SER A 495 -7.69 -6.96 -20.06
N GLN A 496 -6.83 -6.44 -20.93
CA GLN A 496 -6.14 -7.29 -21.90
C GLN A 496 -4.79 -7.75 -21.34
N GLY A 497 -4.50 -9.04 -21.48
CA GLY A 497 -3.17 -9.60 -21.37
C GLY A 497 -2.68 -9.93 -19.96
N TRP A 498 -3.54 -10.31 -19.02
CA TRP A 498 -3.11 -10.81 -17.70
C TRP A 498 -3.05 -12.34 -17.66
N GLY A 499 -2.07 -12.87 -16.94
CA GLY A 499 -1.73 -14.29 -16.95
C GLY A 499 -0.36 -14.53 -16.31
N PHE A 500 0.45 -15.36 -16.95
CA PHE A 500 1.78 -15.78 -16.47
C PHE A 500 2.84 -15.52 -17.53
N ASP A 501 3.85 -14.71 -17.20
CA ASP A 501 4.95 -14.36 -18.13
C ASP A 501 6.24 -15.13 -17.79
N MET A 502 6.46 -16.23 -18.50
CA MET A 502 7.66 -17.07 -18.33
C MET A 502 8.98 -16.31 -18.58
N SER A 503 8.97 -15.18 -19.30
CA SER A 503 10.18 -14.41 -19.56
C SER A 503 10.75 -13.75 -18.30
N LEU A 504 9.94 -13.59 -17.24
CA LEU A 504 10.37 -13.05 -15.95
C LEU A 504 11.16 -14.07 -15.13
N LEU A 505 10.97 -15.37 -15.35
CA LEU A 505 11.59 -16.47 -14.62
C LEU A 505 12.99 -16.80 -15.16
N THR A 506 13.91 -15.84 -15.05
CA THR A 506 15.32 -16.06 -15.39
C THR A 506 16.14 -16.34 -14.13
N PRO A 507 17.25 -17.12 -14.23
CA PRO A 507 18.16 -17.31 -13.10
C PRO A 507 18.67 -15.99 -12.51
N GLN A 508 18.87 -14.96 -13.33
CA GLN A 508 19.32 -13.63 -12.92
C GLN A 508 18.28 -12.91 -12.08
N ASN A 509 17.03 -12.84 -12.56
CA ASN A 509 15.93 -12.18 -11.85
C ASN A 509 15.66 -12.87 -10.51
N ILE A 510 15.60 -14.21 -10.50
CA ILE A 510 15.35 -14.97 -9.27
C ILE A 510 16.54 -14.88 -8.30
N ALA A 511 17.79 -14.81 -8.79
CA ALA A 511 18.95 -14.54 -7.95
C ALA A 511 18.88 -13.16 -7.29
N ALA A 512 18.47 -12.13 -8.03
CA ALA A 512 18.30 -10.78 -7.48
C ALA A 512 17.21 -10.76 -6.41
N LEU A 513 16.07 -11.41 -6.67
CA LEU A 513 14.96 -11.51 -5.73
C LEU A 513 15.36 -12.29 -4.45
N ALA A 514 16.05 -13.41 -4.62
CA ALA A 514 16.59 -14.20 -3.51
C ALA A 514 17.61 -13.41 -2.67
N SER A 515 18.46 -12.59 -3.30
CA SER A 515 19.41 -11.73 -2.57
C SER A 515 18.70 -10.77 -1.61
N VAL A 516 17.55 -10.20 -2.00
CA VAL A 516 16.77 -9.33 -1.10
C VAL A 516 16.18 -10.15 0.05
N TYR A 517 15.69 -11.35 -0.22
CA TYR A 517 15.19 -12.23 0.85
C TYR A 517 16.27 -12.69 1.81
N ASP A 518 17.50 -12.88 1.33
CA ASP A 518 18.63 -13.21 2.18
C ASP A 518 18.86 -12.11 3.22
N GLU A 519 18.55 -10.85 2.90
CA GLU A 519 18.61 -9.74 3.86
C GLU A 519 17.50 -9.81 4.93
N PHE A 520 16.29 -10.28 4.57
CA PHE A 520 15.24 -10.56 5.56
C PHE A 520 15.63 -11.74 6.46
N THR A 521 16.13 -12.83 5.88
CA THR A 521 16.51 -14.03 6.65
C THR A 521 17.76 -13.81 7.50
N ALA A 522 18.68 -12.94 7.09
CA ALA A 522 19.80 -12.49 7.91
C ALA A 522 19.34 -11.80 9.21
N ARG A 523 18.15 -11.18 9.19
CA ARG A 523 17.46 -10.58 10.36
C ARG A 523 16.56 -11.58 11.10
N ARG A 524 16.66 -12.88 10.75
CA ARG A 524 15.88 -13.99 11.31
C ARG A 524 14.37 -13.89 11.05
N ALA A 525 13.98 -13.18 10.00
CA ALA A 525 12.63 -13.29 9.45
C ALA A 525 12.51 -14.54 8.55
N LYS A 526 11.29 -14.99 8.33
CA LYS A 526 10.98 -16.03 7.34
C LYS A 526 10.39 -15.38 6.09
N VAL A 527 10.72 -15.93 4.93
CA VAL A 527 10.17 -15.48 3.65
C VAL A 527 9.45 -16.64 2.96
N TYR A 528 8.23 -16.38 2.51
CA TYR A 528 7.38 -17.32 1.79
C TYR A 528 6.83 -16.69 0.51
N PHE A 529 6.62 -17.53 -0.50
CA PHE A 529 5.93 -17.15 -1.73
C PHE A 529 4.49 -17.64 -1.75
N SER A 530 3.59 -16.77 -2.20
CA SER A 530 2.24 -17.12 -2.61
C SER A 530 1.93 -16.47 -3.96
N TRP A 531 0.65 -16.34 -4.31
CA TRP A 531 0.21 -15.91 -5.63
C TRP A 531 -0.73 -14.70 -5.56
N ALA A 532 -0.56 -13.79 -6.52
CA ALA A 532 -1.60 -12.83 -6.88
C ALA A 532 -2.78 -13.60 -7.54
N PRO A 533 -4.03 -13.19 -7.30
CA PRO A 533 -5.18 -13.76 -8.01
C PRO A 533 -5.06 -13.50 -9.52
N VAL A 534 -5.55 -14.41 -10.36
CA VAL A 534 -5.63 -14.24 -11.82
C VAL A 534 -7.04 -14.54 -12.29
N ASN A 535 -7.61 -13.68 -13.14
CA ASN A 535 -8.90 -13.96 -13.76
C ASN A 535 -8.79 -15.11 -14.78
N GLU A 536 -9.57 -16.17 -14.58
CA GLU A 536 -9.71 -17.31 -15.48
C GLU A 536 -10.10 -16.90 -16.91
N GLN A 537 -10.87 -15.82 -17.04
CA GLN A 537 -11.33 -15.31 -18.33
C GLN A 537 -10.38 -14.30 -18.98
N SER A 538 -9.23 -13.97 -18.36
CA SER A 538 -8.25 -13.09 -19.00
C SER A 538 -7.63 -13.75 -20.24
N ASP A 539 -7.28 -12.93 -21.23
CA ASP A 539 -6.75 -13.39 -22.52
C ASP A 539 -5.21 -13.44 -22.57
N GLY A 540 -4.51 -13.32 -21.43
CA GLY A 540 -3.05 -13.36 -21.37
C GLY A 540 -2.43 -14.73 -21.68
N ASN A 541 -3.18 -15.83 -21.52
CA ASN A 541 -2.73 -17.17 -21.91
C ASN A 541 -3.88 -17.98 -22.53
N GLU A 542 -3.60 -18.79 -23.57
CA GLU A 542 -4.62 -19.66 -24.20
C GLU A 542 -5.19 -20.73 -23.25
N ASP A 543 -4.34 -21.30 -22.39
CA ASP A 543 -4.72 -22.18 -21.28
C ASP A 543 -4.07 -21.67 -19.99
N ILE A 544 -4.86 -20.90 -19.23
CA ILE A 544 -4.39 -20.23 -18.03
C ILE A 544 -3.95 -21.22 -16.93
N TYR A 545 -4.59 -22.38 -16.82
CA TYR A 545 -4.23 -23.39 -15.82
C TYR A 545 -2.94 -24.12 -16.20
N ALA A 546 -2.72 -24.38 -17.49
CA ALA A 546 -1.45 -24.94 -17.96
C ALA A 546 -0.31 -23.94 -17.76
N ALA A 547 -0.53 -22.66 -18.10
CA ALA A 547 0.44 -21.59 -17.88
C ALA A 547 0.80 -21.45 -16.39
N ALA A 548 -0.19 -21.46 -15.50
CA ALA A 548 0.01 -21.40 -14.06
C ALA A 548 0.88 -22.56 -13.53
N ARG A 549 0.58 -23.80 -13.94
CA ARG A 549 1.36 -24.98 -13.55
C ARG A 549 2.81 -24.89 -14.04
N GLN A 550 3.01 -24.45 -15.28
CA GLN A 550 4.35 -24.30 -15.86
C GLN A 550 5.15 -23.21 -15.14
N PHE A 551 4.52 -22.08 -14.85
CA PHE A 551 5.14 -20.97 -14.12
C PHE A 551 5.49 -21.37 -12.68
N GLU A 552 4.58 -22.03 -11.97
CA GLU A 552 4.82 -22.56 -10.62
C GLU A 552 6.00 -23.55 -10.59
N GLU A 553 6.05 -24.50 -11.52
CA GLU A 553 7.12 -25.49 -11.60
C GLU A 553 8.48 -24.83 -11.83
N GLU A 554 8.56 -23.89 -12.78
CA GLU A 554 9.82 -23.21 -13.10
C GLU A 554 10.27 -22.26 -11.99
N LEU A 555 9.35 -21.48 -11.40
CA LEU A 555 9.65 -20.62 -10.26
C LEU A 555 10.15 -21.46 -9.08
N GLY A 556 9.46 -22.56 -8.76
CA GLY A 556 9.88 -23.49 -7.72
C GLY A 556 11.28 -24.04 -7.97
N ARG A 557 11.57 -24.48 -9.21
CA ARG A 557 12.89 -24.98 -9.61
C ARG A 557 13.99 -23.93 -9.43
N LEU A 558 13.71 -22.66 -9.72
CA LEU A 558 14.66 -21.55 -9.60
C LEU A 558 14.86 -21.07 -8.15
N LEU A 559 13.86 -21.23 -7.28
CA LEU A 559 13.95 -20.85 -5.86
C LEU A 559 14.64 -21.91 -4.99
N VAL A 560 14.55 -23.19 -5.35
CA VAL A 560 15.12 -24.32 -4.58
C VAL A 560 16.60 -24.11 -4.18
N PRO A 561 17.51 -23.66 -5.06
CA PRO A 561 18.91 -23.42 -4.69
C PRO A 561 19.12 -22.41 -3.56
N TYR A 562 18.16 -21.51 -3.35
CA TYR A 562 18.19 -20.46 -2.33
C TYR A 562 17.41 -20.85 -1.06
N GLY A 563 16.70 -21.99 -1.06
CA GLY A 563 15.96 -22.48 0.10
C GLY A 563 14.59 -21.83 0.33
N TYR A 564 14.11 -20.99 -0.61
CA TYR A 564 12.78 -20.37 -0.53
C TYR A 564 11.68 -21.31 -1.02
N LYS A 565 10.49 -21.19 -0.41
CA LYS A 565 9.35 -22.08 -0.65
C LYS A 565 8.12 -21.30 -1.10
N ILE A 566 7.41 -21.88 -2.06
CA ILE A 566 6.05 -21.51 -2.43
C ILE A 566 5.11 -22.29 -1.50
N ILE A 567 4.25 -21.60 -0.76
CA ILE A 567 3.34 -22.22 0.24
C ILE A 567 1.97 -22.58 -0.33
N SER A 568 1.71 -22.19 -1.58
CA SER A 568 0.40 -22.29 -2.21
C SER A 568 0.50 -22.77 -3.66
N ARG A 569 -0.62 -23.23 -4.22
CA ARG A 569 -0.71 -23.70 -5.62
C ARG A 569 -1.19 -22.56 -6.51
N ALA A 570 -0.53 -22.31 -7.64
CA ALA A 570 -0.91 -21.21 -8.53
C ALA A 570 -2.35 -21.36 -9.05
N THR A 571 -2.77 -22.61 -9.27
CA THR A 571 -4.13 -22.93 -9.74
C THR A 571 -5.23 -22.63 -8.73
N ASP A 572 -4.92 -22.58 -7.44
CA ASP A 572 -5.90 -22.25 -6.39
C ASP A 572 -6.15 -20.73 -6.31
N TYR A 573 -5.36 -19.96 -7.06
CA TYR A 573 -5.44 -18.50 -7.19
C TYR A 573 -5.92 -18.06 -8.57
N ILE A 574 -6.49 -18.98 -9.36
CA ILE A 574 -7.23 -18.65 -10.58
C ILE A 574 -8.71 -18.56 -10.22
N TRP A 575 -9.31 -17.40 -10.44
CA TRP A 575 -10.68 -17.10 -10.04
C TRP A 575 -11.49 -16.67 -11.24
N LYS A 576 -12.80 -16.93 -11.21
CA LYS A 576 -13.72 -16.42 -12.23
C LYS A 576 -13.81 -14.89 -12.16
N GLY A 577 -14.04 -14.26 -13.31
CA GLY A 577 -14.25 -12.82 -13.48
C GLY A 577 -15.28 -12.22 -12.53
N ARG A 578 -16.30 -13.00 -12.12
CA ARG A 578 -17.28 -12.53 -11.12
C ARG A 578 -16.68 -12.08 -9.79
N TYR A 579 -15.46 -12.51 -9.46
CA TYR A 579 -14.75 -12.11 -8.24
C TYR A 579 -13.83 -10.91 -8.43
N PHE A 580 -13.77 -10.36 -9.65
CA PHE A 580 -13.03 -9.16 -9.99
C PHE A 580 -14.00 -7.98 -10.18
N TYR A 581 -13.47 -6.76 -10.20
CA TYR A 581 -14.27 -5.53 -10.30
C TYR A 581 -13.93 -4.64 -11.49
N ASP A 582 -12.66 -4.29 -11.70
CA ASP A 582 -12.21 -3.33 -12.73
C ASP A 582 -11.04 -3.82 -13.60
N THR A 583 -10.16 -4.68 -13.05
CA THR A 583 -9.05 -5.34 -13.75
C THR A 583 -9.05 -6.83 -13.46
N ASP A 584 -8.30 -7.60 -14.22
CA ASP A 584 -8.16 -9.06 -14.02
C ASP A 584 -7.25 -9.45 -12.84
N TYR A 585 -6.88 -8.47 -12.00
CA TYR A 585 -6.13 -8.63 -10.75
C TYR A 585 -6.84 -8.06 -9.53
N HIS A 586 -7.71 -7.06 -9.69
CA HIS A 586 -8.40 -6.44 -8.57
C HIS A 586 -9.67 -7.20 -8.21
N LEU A 587 -9.62 -7.85 -7.05
CA LEU A 587 -10.77 -8.53 -6.49
C LEU A 587 -11.82 -7.53 -6.00
N ASN A 588 -13.09 -7.91 -6.16
CA ASN A 588 -14.19 -7.30 -5.41
C ASN A 588 -14.20 -7.80 -3.95
N ASP A 589 -15.13 -7.28 -3.15
CA ASP A 589 -15.12 -7.57 -1.71
C ASP A 589 -15.29 -9.06 -1.39
N LEU A 590 -16.13 -9.78 -2.14
CA LEU A 590 -16.29 -11.22 -1.98
C LEU A 590 -15.03 -11.97 -2.43
N GLY A 591 -14.47 -11.61 -3.58
CA GLY A 591 -13.22 -12.18 -4.07
C GLY A 591 -12.08 -12.04 -3.06
N ALA A 592 -11.93 -10.86 -2.45
CA ALA A 592 -10.90 -10.58 -1.44
C ALA A 592 -11.07 -11.46 -0.19
N VAL A 593 -12.31 -11.68 0.27
CA VAL A 593 -12.60 -12.61 1.38
C VAL A 593 -12.18 -14.04 1.01
N LEU A 594 -12.67 -14.55 -0.13
CA LEU A 594 -12.42 -15.93 -0.53
C LEU A 594 -10.92 -16.20 -0.76
N ARG A 595 -10.21 -15.27 -1.40
CA ARG A 595 -8.76 -15.35 -1.58
C ARG A 595 -8.01 -15.27 -0.24
N THR A 596 -8.51 -14.50 0.72
CA THR A 596 -7.93 -14.42 2.08
C THR A 596 -8.13 -15.72 2.85
N GLU A 597 -9.32 -16.34 2.79
CA GLU A 597 -9.58 -17.65 3.39
C GLU A 597 -8.65 -18.73 2.84
N GLN A 598 -8.45 -18.75 1.51
CA GLN A 598 -7.48 -19.64 0.86
C GLN A 598 -6.05 -19.38 1.36
N LEU A 599 -5.60 -18.12 1.42
CA LEU A 599 -4.26 -17.80 1.93
C LEU A 599 -4.09 -18.19 3.40
N ILE A 600 -5.08 -17.97 4.26
CA ILE A 600 -5.04 -18.38 5.68
C ILE A 600 -4.83 -19.90 5.78
N LYS A 601 -5.50 -20.69 4.94
CA LYS A 601 -5.30 -22.14 4.88
C LYS A 601 -3.85 -22.47 4.51
N ASP A 602 -3.32 -21.85 3.45
CA ASP A 602 -1.95 -22.08 2.99
C ASP A 602 -0.90 -21.69 4.05
N LEU A 603 -1.12 -20.59 4.76
CA LEU A 603 -0.26 -20.15 5.88
C LEU A 603 -0.25 -21.19 7.03
N LYS A 604 -1.43 -21.71 7.41
CA LYS A 604 -1.56 -22.74 8.46
C LYS A 604 -0.88 -24.04 8.04
N GLU A 605 -1.05 -24.46 6.77
CA GLU A 605 -0.40 -25.66 6.23
C GLU A 605 1.14 -25.50 6.17
N ALA A 606 1.64 -24.28 5.95
CA ALA A 606 3.06 -23.94 6.02
C ALA A 606 3.62 -23.88 7.47
N GLY A 607 2.76 -24.00 8.49
CA GLY A 607 3.13 -23.97 9.90
C GLY A 607 3.54 -22.58 10.41
N ILE A 608 2.93 -21.54 9.84
CA ILE A 608 3.09 -20.14 10.29
C ILE A 608 2.27 -19.87 11.53
#